data_AF-A0A3L7QMX6-F1
#
_entry.id   AF-A0A3L7QMX6-F1
#
_cell.length_a   1.000
_cell.length_b   1.000
_cell.length_c   1.000
_cell.angle_alpha   90.00
_cell.angle_beta   90.00
_cell.angle_gamma   90.00
#
_symmetry.space_group_name_H-M   'P 1'
#
loop_
_entity.id
_entity.type
_entity.pdbx_description
1 polymer ?
#
loop_
_entity_poly.entity_id
_entity_poly.type
_entity_poly.pdbx_seq_one_letter_code
_entity_poly.pdbx_strand_id
1 'polypeptide(L)'
;MLSPVSLFDRSGWEALRRELRLDPTIVRRLRTDLLKHSLPDEAVLATFPAADRVRLHALQLYRRVDSEIDGASKLLFQTAAGMLIEAVILRVASGRTALCVSSQVGCAAACDFCATGKMGIARNLTADEILDQVLQANQLLVAEGRVVRNIVFMGMGEPFHNIDSLFTALELLAAPEFFHHSPTKTLVSTVGVIEGMLRCAREFPKVHQALSLHSVRTEVRERIIPLARLNPLDRLREAIVEVNHLTGAAVMIEYLLLSGVNDSIADAEELVQWLKGLEVHVNLIPYNSIEESPHLVSSDRATRESFAAHVKAAGIPTTLRYSLGQDIAAACGQLVRHENRQRAIDPLR
;
A
#
# COMPACT_ATOMS: atom_id res chain seq x y z
N MET A 1 -32.15 -1.55 -16.07
CA MET A 1 -31.09 -2.55 -16.32
C MET A 1 -30.46 -2.92 -14.99
N LEU A 2 -30.20 -4.20 -14.73
CA LEU A 2 -29.43 -4.63 -13.57
C LEU A 2 -28.00 -4.10 -13.69
N SER A 3 -27.41 -3.62 -12.60
CA SER A 3 -26.01 -3.18 -12.59
C SER A 3 -25.08 -4.33 -13.04
N PRO A 4 -24.03 -4.04 -13.83
CA PRO A 4 -23.07 -5.05 -14.23
C PRO A 4 -22.39 -5.70 -13.01
N VAL A 5 -22.13 -7.00 -13.11
CA VAL A 5 -21.47 -7.77 -12.05
C VAL A 5 -19.98 -7.45 -12.03
N SER A 6 -19.44 -7.09 -10.87
CA SER A 6 -18.00 -6.85 -10.70
C SER A 6 -17.19 -8.12 -10.92
N LEU A 7 -16.03 -8.01 -11.57
CA LEU A 7 -15.05 -9.08 -11.73
C LEU A 7 -14.74 -9.85 -10.42
N PHE A 8 -14.73 -9.13 -9.30
CA PHE A 8 -14.35 -9.63 -7.98
C PHE A 8 -15.55 -10.18 -7.17
N ASP A 9 -16.79 -10.03 -7.64
CA ASP A 9 -17.99 -10.50 -6.94
C ASP A 9 -18.25 -12.00 -7.18
N ARG A 10 -17.79 -12.85 -6.25
CA ARG A 10 -18.03 -14.31 -6.31
C ARG A 10 -19.52 -14.65 -6.49
N SER A 11 -20.39 -13.99 -5.74
CA SER A 11 -21.82 -14.32 -5.68
C SER A 11 -22.56 -13.86 -6.93
N GLY A 12 -22.29 -12.65 -7.41
CA GLY A 12 -22.86 -12.11 -8.63
C GLY A 12 -22.43 -12.93 -9.86
N TRP A 13 -21.17 -13.39 -9.91
CA TRP A 13 -20.71 -14.25 -11.01
C TRP A 13 -21.41 -15.61 -11.02
N GLU A 14 -21.65 -16.22 -9.85
CA GLU A 14 -22.39 -17.49 -9.77
C GLU A 14 -23.87 -17.31 -10.14
N ALA A 15 -24.49 -16.20 -9.75
CA ALA A 15 -25.85 -15.85 -10.16
C ALA A 15 -25.95 -15.63 -11.69
N LEU A 16 -25.04 -14.83 -12.26
CA LEU A 16 -24.98 -14.56 -13.70
C LEU A 16 -24.73 -15.83 -14.51
N ARG A 17 -23.82 -16.69 -14.05
CA ARG A 17 -23.55 -18.00 -14.66
C ARG A 17 -24.80 -18.87 -14.72
N ARG A 18 -25.59 -18.92 -13.63
CA ARG A 18 -26.85 -19.69 -13.58
C ARG A 18 -27.92 -19.10 -14.48
N GLU A 19 -28.09 -17.78 -14.46
CA GLU A 19 -29.04 -17.04 -15.29
C GLU A 19 -28.79 -17.30 -16.78
N LEU A 20 -27.53 -17.15 -17.22
CA LEU A 20 -27.12 -17.29 -18.61
C LEU A 20 -26.79 -18.75 -18.99
N ARG A 21 -26.91 -19.70 -18.05
CA ARG A 21 -26.57 -21.12 -18.22
C ARG A 21 -25.16 -21.36 -18.78
N LEU A 22 -24.19 -20.57 -18.31
CA LEU A 22 -22.80 -20.65 -18.76
C LEU A 22 -22.08 -21.85 -18.15
N ASP A 23 -21.23 -22.48 -18.96
CA ASP A 23 -20.28 -23.48 -18.48
C ASP A 23 -19.30 -22.80 -17.49
N PRO A 24 -19.04 -23.40 -16.30
CA PRO A 24 -18.11 -22.83 -15.32
C PRO A 24 -16.71 -22.53 -15.87
N THR A 25 -16.27 -23.25 -16.90
CA THR A 25 -14.97 -23.03 -17.55
C THR A 25 -14.87 -21.69 -18.25
N ILE A 26 -15.97 -21.10 -18.72
CA ILE A 26 -16.00 -19.78 -19.37
C ILE A 26 -15.61 -18.70 -18.36
N VAL A 27 -16.25 -18.69 -17.19
CA VAL A 27 -15.94 -17.73 -16.12
C VAL A 27 -14.51 -17.91 -15.61
N ARG A 28 -14.08 -19.17 -15.44
CA ARG A 28 -12.71 -19.49 -15.02
C ARG A 28 -11.66 -19.02 -16.04
N ARG A 29 -11.94 -19.20 -17.34
CA ARG A 29 -11.06 -18.74 -18.42
C ARG A 29 -10.94 -17.22 -18.41
N LEU A 30 -12.07 -16.51 -18.39
CA LEU A 30 -12.09 -15.04 -18.30
C LEU A 30 -11.23 -14.53 -17.13
N ARG A 31 -11.42 -15.08 -15.93
CA ARG A 31 -10.61 -14.68 -14.76
C ARG A 31 -9.15 -15.02 -14.91
N THR A 32 -8.82 -16.19 -15.48
CA THR A 32 -7.42 -16.60 -15.68
C THR A 32 -6.72 -15.68 -16.67
N ASP A 33 -7.36 -15.41 -17.81
CA ASP A 33 -6.83 -14.57 -18.87
C ASP A 33 -6.61 -13.14 -18.39
N LEU A 34 -7.56 -12.60 -17.63
CA LEU A 34 -7.46 -11.23 -17.13
C LEU A 34 -6.54 -11.09 -15.91
N LEU A 35 -6.70 -11.94 -14.88
CA LEU A 35 -6.03 -11.74 -13.59
C LEU A 35 -4.64 -12.38 -13.49
N LYS A 36 -4.37 -13.41 -14.30
CA LYS A 36 -3.09 -14.15 -14.27
C LYS A 36 -2.25 -13.93 -15.52
N HIS A 37 -2.90 -13.83 -16.67
CA HIS A 37 -2.22 -13.55 -17.93
C HIS A 37 -2.24 -12.07 -18.32
N SER A 38 -3.05 -11.25 -17.62
CA SER A 38 -3.13 -9.80 -17.84
C SER A 38 -3.44 -9.44 -19.29
N LEU A 39 -4.26 -10.27 -19.95
CA LEU A 39 -4.65 -10.01 -21.32
C LEU A 39 -5.46 -8.70 -21.41
N PRO A 40 -5.40 -8.00 -22.56
CA PRO A 40 -6.21 -6.81 -22.78
C PRO A 40 -7.71 -7.10 -22.66
N ASP A 41 -8.46 -6.15 -22.09
CA ASP A 41 -9.90 -6.29 -21.84
C ASP A 41 -10.69 -6.69 -23.09
N GLU A 42 -10.40 -6.05 -24.23
CA GLU A 42 -11.08 -6.32 -25.50
C GLU A 42 -10.93 -7.79 -25.92
N ALA A 43 -9.73 -8.34 -25.76
CA ALA A 43 -9.45 -9.74 -26.10
C ALA A 43 -10.24 -10.70 -25.19
N VAL A 44 -10.34 -10.38 -23.90
CA VAL A 44 -11.08 -11.20 -22.93
C VAL A 44 -12.59 -11.11 -23.18
N LEU A 45 -13.13 -9.89 -23.30
CA LEU A 45 -14.55 -9.63 -23.49
C LEU A 45 -15.08 -10.15 -24.83
N ALA A 46 -14.27 -10.14 -25.89
CA ALA A 46 -14.65 -10.73 -27.19
C ALA A 46 -14.99 -12.22 -27.08
N THR A 47 -14.47 -12.92 -26.07
CA THR A 47 -14.71 -14.35 -25.85
C THR A 47 -15.81 -14.64 -24.83
N PHE A 48 -16.34 -13.61 -24.16
CA PHE A 48 -17.32 -13.77 -23.08
C PHE A 48 -18.75 -13.43 -23.54
N PRO A 49 -19.73 -14.33 -23.35
CA PRO A 49 -21.12 -14.03 -23.65
C PRO A 49 -21.67 -12.99 -22.68
N ALA A 50 -22.38 -11.98 -23.20
CA ALA A 50 -22.95 -10.88 -22.43
C ALA A 50 -21.89 -10.01 -21.70
N ALA A 51 -20.89 -9.55 -22.46
CA ALA A 51 -19.87 -8.61 -22.00
C ALA A 51 -20.43 -7.32 -21.36
N ASP A 52 -21.62 -6.89 -21.76
CA ASP A 52 -22.35 -5.74 -21.19
C ASP A 52 -22.86 -5.97 -19.76
N ARG A 53 -22.91 -7.24 -19.31
CA ARG A 53 -23.38 -7.62 -17.97
C ARG A 53 -22.27 -7.68 -16.94
N VAL A 54 -21.01 -7.48 -17.33
CA VAL A 54 -19.84 -7.56 -16.44
C VAL A 54 -19.08 -6.24 -16.41
N ARG A 55 -18.52 -5.91 -15.24
CA ARG A 55 -17.64 -4.77 -15.04
C ARG A 55 -16.26 -5.28 -14.64
N LEU A 56 -15.29 -5.10 -15.53
CA LEU A 56 -13.90 -5.51 -15.29
C LEU A 56 -13.17 -4.58 -14.33
N HIS A 57 -13.42 -3.27 -14.45
CA HIS A 57 -12.72 -2.23 -13.72
C HIS A 57 -13.67 -1.41 -12.85
N ALA A 58 -13.30 -1.21 -11.59
CA ALA A 58 -13.94 -0.29 -10.66
C ALA A 58 -13.33 1.13 -10.73
N LEU A 59 -12.12 1.23 -11.27
CA LEU A 59 -11.33 2.44 -11.43
C LEU A 59 -11.07 2.73 -12.90
N GLN A 60 -11.12 4.00 -13.28
CA GLN A 60 -10.65 4.45 -14.57
C GLN A 60 -9.20 4.94 -14.42
N LEU A 61 -8.26 4.43 -15.22
CA LEU A 61 -6.93 5.04 -15.34
C LEU A 61 -7.08 6.43 -15.96
N TYR A 62 -6.94 7.46 -15.12
CA TYR A 62 -7.13 8.86 -15.48
C TYR A 62 -5.87 9.46 -16.09
N ARG A 63 -4.70 9.13 -15.53
CA ARG A 63 -3.39 9.60 -16.00
C ARG A 63 -2.29 8.65 -15.56
N ARG A 64 -1.24 8.57 -16.36
CA ARG A 64 0.04 7.96 -15.99
C ARG A 64 1.15 9.01 -16.10
N VAL A 65 2.07 9.00 -15.15
CA VAL A 65 3.27 9.85 -15.16
C VAL A 65 4.47 8.94 -14.89
N ASP A 66 5.41 8.89 -15.81
CA ASP A 66 6.62 8.09 -15.71
C ASP A 66 7.79 8.97 -15.26
N SER A 67 8.63 8.43 -14.38
CA SER A 67 9.86 9.07 -13.92
C SER A 67 10.87 9.16 -15.05
N GLU A 68 11.58 10.28 -15.13
CA GLU A 68 12.66 10.48 -16.11
C GLU A 68 14.02 10.04 -15.55
N ILE A 69 14.12 9.90 -14.22
CA ILE A 69 15.38 9.62 -13.54
C ILE A 69 15.47 8.19 -12.99
N ASP A 70 14.35 7.48 -12.90
CA ASP A 70 14.30 6.13 -12.33
C ASP A 70 13.11 5.28 -12.84
N GLY A 71 12.94 4.09 -12.26
CA GLY A 71 11.96 3.09 -12.71
C GLY A 71 10.52 3.27 -12.20
N ALA A 72 10.17 4.43 -11.62
CA ALA A 72 8.85 4.67 -11.06
C ALA A 72 7.81 5.09 -12.13
N SER A 73 6.60 4.54 -12.05
CA SER A 73 5.43 5.06 -12.77
C SER A 73 4.30 5.33 -11.79
N LYS A 74 3.83 6.58 -11.75
CA LYS A 74 2.67 6.98 -10.97
C LYS A 74 1.40 6.84 -11.80
N LEU A 75 0.44 6.09 -11.28
CA LEU A 75 -0.86 5.87 -11.87
C LEU A 75 -1.91 6.66 -11.08
N LEU A 76 -2.65 7.52 -11.76
CA LEU A 76 -3.80 8.21 -11.22
C LEU A 76 -5.04 7.46 -11.65
N PHE A 77 -5.81 7.00 -10.68
CA PHE A 77 -7.08 6.35 -10.92
C PHE A 77 -8.22 7.24 -10.46
N GLN A 78 -9.29 7.27 -11.24
CA GLN A 78 -10.54 7.91 -10.88
C GLN A 78 -11.57 6.86 -10.45
N THR A 79 -12.14 7.07 -9.28
CA THR A 79 -13.24 6.26 -8.74
C THR A 79 -14.56 6.63 -9.42
N ALA A 80 -15.58 5.77 -9.33
CA ALA A 80 -16.92 6.07 -9.85
C ALA A 80 -17.54 7.35 -9.25
N ALA A 81 -17.10 7.75 -8.05
CA ALA A 81 -17.48 8.99 -7.39
C ALA A 81 -16.65 10.21 -7.84
N GLY A 82 -15.86 10.08 -8.91
CA GLY A 82 -15.05 11.16 -9.47
C GLY A 82 -13.78 11.52 -8.69
N MET A 83 -13.52 10.90 -7.53
CA MET A 83 -12.32 11.11 -6.72
C MET A 83 -11.10 10.40 -7.29
N LEU A 84 -9.92 11.00 -7.12
CA LEU A 84 -8.64 10.49 -7.58
C LEU A 84 -7.88 9.76 -6.47
N ILE A 85 -7.26 8.64 -6.79
CA ILE A 85 -6.26 7.96 -5.97
C ILE A 85 -4.99 7.71 -6.78
N GLU A 86 -3.90 7.39 -6.09
CA GLU A 86 -2.62 7.09 -6.72
C GLU A 86 -2.16 5.68 -6.39
N ALA A 87 -1.57 5.02 -7.39
CA ALA A 87 -0.75 3.83 -7.20
C ALA A 87 0.61 4.06 -7.85
N VAL A 88 1.64 3.35 -7.41
CA VAL A 88 3.00 3.52 -7.96
C VAL A 88 3.61 2.18 -8.32
N ILE A 89 3.91 1.99 -9.60
CA ILE A 89 4.74 0.88 -10.08
C ILE A 89 6.20 1.25 -9.83
N LEU A 90 6.94 0.36 -9.18
CA LEU A 90 8.36 0.51 -8.86
C LEU A 90 9.15 -0.62 -9.52
N ARG A 91 9.90 -0.28 -10.58
CA ARG A 91 10.81 -1.21 -11.26
C ARG A 91 12.16 -1.14 -10.57
N VAL A 92 12.40 -2.02 -9.60
CA VAL A 92 13.64 -1.97 -8.81
C VAL A 92 14.80 -2.57 -9.60
N ALA A 93 16.02 -2.05 -9.37
CA ALA A 93 17.24 -2.45 -10.08
C ALA A 93 17.53 -3.97 -10.02
N SER A 94 17.05 -4.67 -8.99
CA SER A 94 17.16 -6.12 -8.87
C SER A 94 16.28 -6.92 -9.85
N GLY A 95 15.60 -6.26 -10.79
CA GLY A 95 14.67 -6.87 -11.74
C GLY A 95 13.26 -7.14 -11.20
N ARG A 96 13.02 -6.94 -9.90
CA ARG A 96 11.68 -7.11 -9.30
C ARG A 96 10.79 -5.90 -9.65
N THR A 97 9.48 -6.12 -9.72
CA THR A 97 8.51 -5.03 -9.79
C THR A 97 7.65 -5.04 -8.54
N ALA A 98 7.56 -3.90 -7.86
CA ALA A 98 6.66 -3.70 -6.75
C ALA A 98 5.53 -2.74 -7.15
N LEU A 99 4.35 -2.91 -6.57
CA LEU A 99 3.23 -2.01 -6.70
C LEU A 99 2.87 -1.46 -5.33
N CYS A 100 2.93 -0.14 -5.20
CA CYS A 100 2.42 0.60 -4.06
C CYS A 100 0.94 0.89 -4.29
N VAL A 101 0.06 0.33 -3.46
CA VAL A 101 -1.40 0.46 -3.60
C VAL A 101 -1.99 1.35 -2.50
N SER A 102 -3.03 2.09 -2.87
CA SER A 102 -3.86 2.88 -1.97
C SER A 102 -4.98 2.03 -1.36
N SER A 103 -5.36 2.36 -0.12
CA SER A 103 -6.46 1.72 0.62
C SER A 103 -7.59 2.70 0.95
N GLN A 104 -7.35 4.01 0.87
CA GLN A 104 -8.35 5.05 1.14
C GLN A 104 -8.17 6.23 0.17
N VAL A 105 -9.20 7.05 0.03
CA VAL A 105 -9.08 8.39 -0.55
C VAL A 105 -8.73 9.37 0.57
N GLY A 106 -7.45 9.75 0.63
CA GLY A 106 -6.91 10.51 1.76
C GLY A 106 -6.52 9.62 2.95
N CYS A 107 -6.20 10.21 4.10
CA CYS A 107 -5.81 9.45 5.30
C CYS A 107 -6.12 10.20 6.59
N ALA A 108 -6.74 9.53 7.57
CA ALA A 108 -7.09 10.10 8.87
C ALA A 108 -5.93 10.09 9.88
N ALA A 109 -4.81 9.42 9.58
CA ALA A 109 -3.66 9.36 10.49
C ALA A 109 -2.98 10.71 10.71
N ALA A 110 -3.19 11.66 9.79
CA ALA A 110 -2.70 13.04 9.86
C ALA A 110 -1.19 13.17 10.12
N CYS A 111 -0.40 12.22 9.60
CA CYS A 111 1.06 12.23 9.76
C CYS A 111 1.65 13.52 9.18
N ASP A 112 2.49 14.20 9.98
CA ASP A 112 3.03 15.51 9.63
C ASP A 112 3.91 15.45 8.38
N PHE A 113 4.64 14.36 8.18
CA PHE A 113 5.53 14.12 7.04
C PHE A 113 4.82 13.54 5.79
N CYS A 114 3.49 13.47 5.76
CA CYS A 114 2.76 12.79 4.68
C CYS A 114 1.71 13.72 4.04
N ALA A 115 1.83 13.96 2.74
CA ALA A 115 0.92 14.81 2.00
C ALA A 115 -0.52 14.25 2.01
N THR A 116 -0.69 12.92 1.91
CA THR A 116 -1.99 12.25 2.11
C THR A 116 -2.59 12.57 3.48
N GLY A 117 -1.77 12.61 4.53
CA GLY A 117 -2.22 12.92 5.90
C GLY A 117 -2.72 14.35 6.04
N LYS A 118 -2.14 15.29 5.29
CA LYS A 118 -2.53 16.71 5.29
C LYS A 118 -3.84 16.98 4.55
N MET A 119 -4.24 16.10 3.63
CA MET A 119 -5.51 16.20 2.90
C MET A 119 -6.74 15.89 3.76
N GLY A 120 -6.57 15.14 4.86
CA GLY A 120 -7.67 14.51 5.58
C GLY A 120 -8.19 13.24 4.88
N ILE A 121 -9.29 12.67 5.39
CA ILE A 121 -9.91 11.47 4.83
C ILE A 121 -11.24 11.81 4.16
N ALA A 122 -11.48 11.24 2.98
CA ALA A 122 -12.79 11.31 2.32
C ALA A 122 -13.58 10.01 2.52
N ARG A 123 -13.03 8.87 2.09
CA ARG A 123 -13.64 7.55 2.30
C ARG A 123 -12.64 6.40 2.18
N ASN A 124 -13.07 5.23 2.64
CA ASN A 124 -12.44 3.95 2.34
C ASN A 124 -12.62 3.57 0.87
N LEU A 125 -11.62 2.89 0.29
CA LEU A 125 -11.76 2.20 -0.99
C LEU A 125 -12.47 0.87 -0.81
N THR A 126 -13.23 0.44 -1.80
CA THR A 126 -13.78 -0.93 -1.81
C THR A 126 -12.67 -1.94 -2.15
N ALA A 127 -12.91 -3.22 -1.88
CA ALA A 127 -11.99 -4.28 -2.29
C ALA A 127 -11.76 -4.28 -3.81
N ASP A 128 -12.82 -4.05 -4.60
CA ASP A 128 -12.72 -3.91 -6.06
C ASP A 128 -11.75 -2.79 -6.45
N GLU A 129 -11.85 -1.61 -5.84
CA GLU A 129 -10.96 -0.48 -6.13
C GLU A 129 -9.51 -0.76 -5.70
N ILE A 130 -9.29 -1.55 -4.64
CA ILE A 130 -7.95 -1.97 -4.24
C ILE A 130 -7.35 -2.96 -5.26
N LEU A 131 -8.12 -3.98 -5.64
CA LEU A 131 -7.68 -5.04 -6.54
C LEU A 131 -7.47 -4.54 -7.97
N ASP A 132 -8.28 -3.58 -8.40
CA ASP A 132 -8.22 -3.03 -9.75
C ASP A 132 -6.92 -2.23 -10.01
N GLN A 133 -6.33 -1.63 -8.96
CA GLN A 133 -4.98 -1.06 -9.04
C GLN A 133 -3.95 -2.12 -9.45
N VAL A 134 -4.08 -3.35 -8.93
CA VAL A 134 -3.17 -4.47 -9.22
C VAL A 134 -3.39 -5.00 -10.63
N LEU A 135 -4.65 -5.17 -11.03
CA LEU A 135 -5.01 -5.63 -12.37
C LEU A 135 -4.47 -4.69 -13.45
N GLN A 136 -4.82 -3.40 -13.38
CA GLN A 136 -4.42 -2.43 -14.39
C GLN A 136 -2.89 -2.23 -14.42
N ALA A 137 -2.22 -2.27 -13.26
CA ALA A 137 -0.76 -2.23 -13.22
C ALA A 137 -0.12 -3.43 -13.93
N ASN A 138 -0.65 -4.65 -13.73
CA ASN A 138 -0.15 -5.83 -14.43
C ASN A 138 -0.37 -5.75 -15.95
N GLN A 139 -1.54 -5.30 -16.39
CA GLN A 139 -1.83 -5.11 -17.83
C GLN A 139 -0.84 -4.12 -18.48
N LEU A 140 -0.51 -3.02 -17.80
CA LEU A 140 0.51 -2.07 -18.28
C LEU A 140 1.91 -2.70 -18.39
N LEU A 141 2.25 -3.64 -17.50
CA LEU A 141 3.56 -4.30 -17.46
C LEU A 141 3.74 -5.42 -18.48
N VAL A 142 2.67 -5.89 -19.13
CA VAL A 142 2.73 -6.92 -20.17
C VAL A 142 3.65 -6.51 -21.32
N ALA A 143 3.57 -5.24 -21.75
CA ALA A 143 4.41 -4.70 -22.82
C ALA A 143 5.92 -4.72 -22.46
N GLU A 144 6.24 -4.78 -21.18
CA GLU A 144 7.61 -4.82 -20.66
C GLU A 144 8.07 -6.26 -20.33
N GLY A 145 7.22 -7.28 -20.53
CA GLY A 145 7.48 -8.65 -20.09
C GLY A 145 7.61 -8.78 -18.57
N ARG A 146 6.96 -7.88 -17.81
CA ARG A 146 7.03 -7.82 -16.35
C ARG A 146 5.68 -8.17 -15.72
N VAL A 147 5.73 -8.52 -14.44
CA VAL A 147 4.56 -8.74 -13.60
C VAL A 147 4.81 -8.14 -12.22
N VAL A 148 3.76 -7.64 -11.57
CA VAL A 148 3.81 -7.20 -10.18
C VAL A 148 4.19 -8.39 -9.30
N ARG A 149 5.41 -8.37 -8.79
CA ARG A 149 5.93 -9.41 -7.89
C ARG A 149 5.59 -9.10 -6.44
N ASN A 150 5.64 -7.83 -6.04
CA ASN A 150 5.46 -7.40 -4.67
C ASN A 150 4.33 -6.37 -4.58
N ILE A 151 3.42 -6.52 -3.64
CA ILE A 151 2.34 -5.56 -3.38
C ILE A 151 2.58 -4.95 -2.00
N VAL A 152 2.64 -3.63 -1.93
CA VAL A 152 2.83 -2.91 -0.66
C VAL A 152 1.69 -1.93 -0.44
N PHE A 153 1.00 -2.05 0.69
CA PHE A 153 -0.03 -1.10 1.12
C PHE A 153 0.65 0.07 1.82
N MET A 154 1.25 0.94 0.99
CA MET A 154 1.97 2.15 1.40
C MET A 154 1.58 3.37 0.55
N GLY A 155 0.46 3.26 -0.18
CA GLY A 155 -0.09 4.34 -0.98
C GLY A 155 -0.86 5.33 -0.11
N MET A 156 -2.03 5.75 -0.57
CA MET A 156 -2.92 6.61 0.20
C MET A 156 -3.74 5.79 1.21
N GLY A 157 -3.76 6.25 2.46
CA GLY A 157 -4.60 5.70 3.53
C GLY A 157 -3.85 4.90 4.60
N GLU A 158 -4.53 4.71 5.74
CA GLU A 158 -4.15 3.75 6.79
C GLU A 158 -4.91 2.44 6.53
N PRO A 159 -4.24 1.35 6.08
CA PRO A 159 -4.91 0.13 5.66
C PRO A 159 -5.80 -0.49 6.73
N PHE A 160 -5.41 -0.45 8.01
CA PHE A 160 -6.21 -1.03 9.09
C PHE A 160 -7.42 -0.19 9.50
N HIS A 161 -7.55 1.05 9.04
CA HIS A 161 -8.82 1.79 9.11
C HIS A 161 -9.81 1.40 7.99
N ASN A 162 -9.36 0.59 7.02
CA ASN A 162 -10.20 0.00 5.97
C ASN A 162 -10.09 -1.53 5.99
N ILE A 163 -10.17 -2.11 7.18
CA ILE A 163 -9.79 -3.52 7.42
C ILE A 163 -10.65 -4.52 6.63
N ASP A 164 -11.95 -4.28 6.49
CA ASP A 164 -12.84 -5.24 5.81
C ASP A 164 -12.57 -5.31 4.30
N SER A 165 -12.37 -4.16 3.65
CA SER A 165 -12.00 -4.11 2.23
C SER A 165 -10.57 -4.60 2.01
N LEU A 166 -9.65 -4.28 2.92
CA LEU A 166 -8.28 -4.79 2.91
C LEU A 166 -8.28 -6.32 2.96
N PHE A 167 -9.00 -6.92 3.92
CA PHE A 167 -9.00 -8.37 4.12
C PHE A 167 -9.66 -9.11 2.95
N THR A 168 -10.75 -8.55 2.41
CA THR A 168 -11.35 -9.06 1.17
C THR A 168 -10.35 -9.01 0.01
N ALA A 169 -9.58 -7.92 -0.13
CA ALA A 169 -8.55 -7.82 -1.15
C ALA A 169 -7.41 -8.82 -0.93
N LEU A 170 -6.93 -9.00 0.30
CA LEU A 170 -5.88 -9.99 0.63
C LEU A 170 -6.33 -11.43 0.32
N GLU A 171 -7.59 -11.77 0.66
CA GLU A 171 -8.17 -13.07 0.32
C GLU A 171 -8.20 -13.29 -1.20
N LEU A 172 -8.73 -12.33 -1.95
CA LEU A 172 -8.86 -12.43 -3.41
C LEU A 172 -7.51 -12.37 -4.14
N LEU A 173 -6.52 -11.66 -3.61
CA LEU A 173 -5.15 -11.71 -4.11
C LEU A 173 -4.57 -13.12 -3.98
N ALA A 174 -4.77 -13.78 -2.85
CA ALA A 174 -4.24 -15.12 -2.59
C ALA A 174 -5.01 -16.24 -3.30
N ALA A 175 -6.30 -16.03 -3.56
CA ALA A 175 -7.20 -17.05 -4.08
C ALA A 175 -6.76 -17.62 -5.45
N PRO A 176 -6.63 -18.95 -5.60
CA PRO A 176 -6.21 -19.60 -6.86
C PRO A 176 -7.11 -19.31 -8.05
N GLU A 177 -8.39 -19.04 -7.84
CA GLU A 177 -9.39 -18.71 -8.85
C GLU A 177 -9.38 -17.23 -9.27
N PHE A 178 -8.59 -16.39 -8.57
CA PHE A 178 -8.36 -14.99 -8.87
C PHE A 178 -6.88 -14.76 -9.25
N PHE A 179 -6.13 -13.96 -8.50
CA PHE A 179 -4.76 -13.58 -8.85
C PHE A 179 -3.74 -14.69 -8.55
N HIS A 180 -4.03 -15.59 -7.60
CA HIS A 180 -3.10 -16.60 -7.12
C HIS A 180 -1.73 -16.01 -6.71
N HIS A 181 -1.75 -14.80 -6.14
CA HIS A 181 -0.58 -14.08 -5.70
C HIS A 181 -0.08 -14.63 -4.36
N SER A 182 1.24 -14.78 -4.22
CA SER A 182 1.81 -15.30 -2.96
C SER A 182 1.62 -14.29 -1.82
N PRO A 183 0.99 -14.67 -0.69
CA PRO A 183 0.83 -13.78 0.46
C PRO A 183 2.17 -13.24 0.99
N THR A 184 3.24 -14.04 0.90
CA THR A 184 4.62 -13.67 1.31
C THR A 184 5.26 -12.58 0.45
N LYS A 185 4.57 -12.11 -0.60
CA LYS A 185 4.98 -10.98 -1.43
C LYS A 185 4.12 -9.75 -1.21
N THR A 186 3.15 -9.83 -0.31
CA THR A 186 2.32 -8.72 0.12
C THR A 186 2.80 -8.19 1.47
N LEU A 187 2.88 -6.87 1.61
CA LEU A 187 3.22 -6.20 2.86
C LEU A 187 2.19 -5.11 3.17
N VAL A 188 1.64 -5.15 4.38
CA VAL A 188 0.71 -4.14 4.90
C VAL A 188 1.45 -3.24 5.88
N SER A 189 1.59 -1.95 5.56
CA SER A 189 2.13 -0.96 6.51
C SER A 189 1.01 -0.33 7.32
N THR A 190 1.29 0.01 8.57
CA THR A 190 0.37 0.73 9.46
C THR A 190 1.12 1.76 10.31
N VAL A 191 0.42 2.82 10.72
CA VAL A 191 0.90 3.77 11.74
C VAL A 191 0.75 3.25 13.18
N GLY A 192 0.38 1.98 13.35
CA GLY A 192 0.31 1.30 14.65
C GLY A 192 -1.11 1.08 15.14
N VAL A 193 -2.04 0.71 14.27
CA VAL A 193 -3.39 0.27 14.66
C VAL A 193 -3.30 -1.16 15.22
N ILE A 194 -3.08 -1.28 16.53
CA ILE A 194 -2.75 -2.55 17.20
C ILE A 194 -3.77 -3.66 16.91
N GLU A 195 -5.06 -3.37 17.03
CA GLU A 195 -6.12 -4.36 16.75
C GLU A 195 -6.05 -4.87 15.31
N GLY A 196 -5.76 -3.98 14.36
CA GLY A 196 -5.58 -4.34 12.96
C GLY A 196 -4.37 -5.24 12.73
N MET A 197 -3.24 -4.92 13.36
CA MET A 197 -2.02 -5.73 13.29
C MET A 197 -2.26 -7.16 13.78
N LEU A 198 -2.87 -7.29 14.96
CA LEU A 198 -3.16 -8.58 15.59
C LEU A 198 -4.17 -9.39 14.80
N ARG A 199 -5.24 -8.75 14.31
CA ARG A 199 -6.25 -9.40 13.48
C ARG A 199 -5.64 -9.89 12.16
N CYS A 200 -4.81 -9.06 11.52
CA CYS A 200 -4.12 -9.42 10.28
C CYS A 200 -3.15 -10.59 10.49
N ALA A 201 -2.42 -10.62 11.60
CA ALA A 201 -1.52 -11.72 11.94
C ALA A 201 -2.28 -13.06 12.12
N ARG A 202 -3.47 -13.03 12.71
CA ARG A 202 -4.31 -14.22 12.90
C ARG A 202 -4.94 -14.72 11.60
N GLU A 203 -5.53 -13.82 10.81
CA GLU A 203 -6.29 -14.20 9.61
C GLU A 203 -5.40 -14.41 8.39
N PHE A 204 -4.28 -13.68 8.30
CA PHE A 204 -3.35 -13.69 7.17
C PHE A 204 -1.89 -13.85 7.63
N PRO A 205 -1.51 -14.95 8.32
CA PRO A 205 -0.20 -15.08 8.96
C PRO A 205 1.00 -15.05 7.99
N LYS A 206 0.75 -15.25 6.69
CA LYS A 206 1.78 -15.20 5.64
C LYS A 206 1.95 -13.82 4.99
N VAL A 207 1.08 -12.85 5.29
CA VAL A 207 1.20 -11.47 4.82
C VAL A 207 2.17 -10.73 5.75
N HIS A 208 3.18 -10.09 5.17
CA HIS A 208 4.15 -9.35 5.97
C HIS A 208 3.53 -8.05 6.49
N GLN A 209 3.97 -7.61 7.67
CA GLN A 209 3.53 -6.36 8.26
C GLN A 209 4.71 -5.39 8.42
N ALA A 210 4.43 -4.10 8.23
CA ALA A 210 5.33 -3.02 8.54
C ALA A 210 4.69 -2.04 9.53
N LEU A 211 5.50 -1.50 10.44
CA LEU A 211 5.11 -0.45 11.37
C LEU A 211 5.83 0.85 10.99
N SER A 212 5.06 1.86 10.61
CA SER A 212 5.50 3.25 10.55
C SER A 212 5.74 3.79 11.96
N LEU A 213 6.92 3.49 12.51
CA LEU A 213 7.31 3.80 13.89
C LEU A 213 7.82 5.24 13.99
N HIS A 214 8.88 5.53 13.24
CA HIS A 214 9.58 6.81 13.07
C HIS A 214 10.13 7.50 14.33
N SER A 215 9.74 7.12 15.54
CA SER A 215 10.44 7.51 16.77
C SER A 215 10.01 6.60 17.92
N VAL A 216 10.93 6.33 18.84
CA VAL A 216 10.64 5.68 20.13
C VAL A 216 10.55 6.68 21.28
N ARG A 217 10.58 7.98 20.97
CA ARG A 217 10.26 9.06 21.90
C ARG A 217 8.81 9.45 21.73
N THR A 218 8.00 9.22 22.76
CA THR A 218 6.55 9.42 22.72
C THR A 218 6.17 10.81 22.22
N GLU A 219 6.82 11.85 22.73
CA GLU A 219 6.54 13.24 22.37
C GLU A 219 6.84 13.54 20.90
N VAL A 220 7.91 12.97 20.34
CA VAL A 220 8.25 13.12 18.93
C VAL A 220 7.26 12.34 18.08
N ARG A 221 7.00 11.08 18.45
CA ARG A 221 6.09 10.20 17.71
C ARG A 221 4.69 10.79 17.61
N GLU A 222 4.14 11.28 18.72
CA GLU A 222 2.81 11.90 18.74
C GLU A 222 2.74 13.24 18.00
N ARG A 223 3.86 13.94 17.88
CA ARG A 223 3.95 15.15 17.06
C ARG A 223 3.92 14.82 15.58
N ILE A 224 4.71 13.83 15.14
CA ILE A 224 4.83 13.50 13.71
C ILE A 224 3.75 12.51 13.22
N ILE A 225 3.15 11.72 14.10
CA ILE A 225 2.02 10.83 13.88
C ILE A 225 0.97 11.10 14.98
N PRO A 226 0.04 12.04 14.80
CA PRO A 226 -0.95 12.38 15.82
C PRO A 226 -1.79 11.19 16.33
N LEU A 227 -2.05 10.19 15.48
CA LEU A 227 -2.77 8.97 15.83
C LEU A 227 -2.01 8.09 16.86
N ALA A 228 -0.70 8.31 17.02
CA ALA A 228 0.13 7.59 17.98
C ALA A 228 -0.38 7.66 19.42
N ARG A 229 -1.10 8.74 19.78
CA ARG A 229 -1.68 8.93 21.13
C ARG A 229 -2.62 7.80 21.55
N LEU A 230 -3.26 7.14 20.58
CA LEU A 230 -4.18 6.03 20.84
C LEU A 230 -3.44 4.70 21.09
N ASN A 231 -2.18 4.60 20.65
CA ASN A 231 -1.39 3.38 20.69
C ASN A 231 0.02 3.69 21.24
N PRO A 232 0.16 3.78 22.58
CA PRO A 232 1.44 3.98 23.26
C PRO A 232 2.50 2.94 22.89
N LEU A 233 3.78 3.32 23.00
CA LEU A 233 4.93 2.54 22.53
C LEU A 233 5.11 1.19 23.24
N ASP A 234 4.76 1.10 24.52
CA ASP A 234 4.76 -0.14 25.31
C ASP A 234 3.76 -1.14 24.74
N ARG A 235 2.52 -0.71 24.50
CA ARG A 235 1.48 -1.54 23.87
C ARG A 235 1.81 -1.93 22.44
N LEU A 236 2.43 -1.02 21.67
CA LEU A 236 2.92 -1.34 20.33
C LEU A 236 4.01 -2.42 20.37
N ARG A 237 4.91 -2.37 21.35
CA ARG A 237 5.95 -3.38 21.54
C ARG A 237 5.35 -4.74 21.87
N GLU A 238 4.38 -4.80 22.77
CA GLU A 238 3.62 -6.02 23.08
C GLU A 238 2.92 -6.58 21.84
N ALA A 239 2.29 -5.72 21.04
CA ALA A 239 1.64 -6.12 19.80
C ALA A 239 2.64 -6.72 18.79
N ILE A 240 3.84 -6.15 18.66
CA ILE A 240 4.88 -6.72 17.78
C ILE A 240 5.30 -8.11 18.26
N VAL A 241 5.48 -8.33 19.56
CA VAL A 241 5.80 -9.66 20.10
C VAL A 241 4.74 -10.68 19.70
N GLU A 242 3.47 -10.32 19.85
CA GLU A 242 2.36 -11.21 19.48
C GLU A 242 2.25 -11.42 17.96
N VAL A 243 2.46 -10.39 17.15
CA VAL A 243 2.52 -10.54 15.68
C VAL A 243 3.66 -11.48 15.28
N ASN A 244 4.84 -11.34 15.87
CA ASN A 244 5.97 -12.23 15.59
C ASN A 244 5.64 -13.68 15.95
N HIS A 245 5.01 -13.89 17.11
CA HIS A 245 4.60 -15.22 17.56
C HIS A 245 3.56 -15.86 16.62
N LEU A 246 2.54 -15.10 16.20
CA LEU A 246 1.48 -15.59 15.31
C LEU A 246 1.95 -15.86 13.88
N THR A 247 2.89 -15.06 13.37
CA THR A 247 3.33 -15.14 11.97
C THR A 247 4.62 -15.92 11.77
N GLY A 248 5.46 -16.05 12.81
CA GLY A 248 6.83 -16.56 12.71
C GLY A 248 7.71 -15.72 11.79
N ALA A 249 7.37 -14.44 11.57
CA ALA A 249 8.04 -13.55 10.65
C ALA A 249 8.37 -12.21 11.31
N ALA A 250 9.51 -11.64 10.92
CA ALA A 250 9.93 -10.34 11.41
C ALA A 250 9.00 -9.22 10.92
N VAL A 251 8.57 -8.34 11.82
CA VAL A 251 7.88 -7.09 11.47
C VAL A 251 8.90 -6.09 10.92
N MET A 252 8.57 -5.45 9.80
CA MET A 252 9.42 -4.38 9.26
C MET A 252 9.17 -3.07 10.02
N ILE A 253 10.20 -2.48 10.58
CA ILE A 253 10.12 -1.18 11.27
C ILE A 253 10.52 -0.09 10.29
N GLU A 254 9.58 0.77 9.92
CA GLU A 254 9.83 1.90 9.04
C GLU A 254 10.20 3.13 9.86
N TYR A 255 11.33 3.74 9.53
CA TYR A 255 11.89 4.85 10.28
C TYR A 255 12.39 5.94 9.32
N LEU A 256 11.62 7.03 9.23
CA LEU A 256 12.03 8.21 8.49
C LEU A 256 13.14 8.94 9.26
N LEU A 257 14.18 9.38 8.55
CA LEU A 257 15.25 10.17 9.14
C LEU A 257 15.04 11.65 8.81
N LEU A 258 14.55 12.38 9.82
CA LEU A 258 14.20 13.79 9.79
C LEU A 258 15.24 14.59 10.57
N SER A 259 15.89 15.53 9.86
CA SER A 259 17.02 16.28 10.38
C SER A 259 16.69 17.07 11.64
N GLY A 260 17.41 16.80 12.72
CA GLY A 260 17.24 17.46 14.02
C GLY A 260 15.97 17.07 14.76
N VAL A 261 15.22 16.08 14.26
CA VAL A 261 13.95 15.64 14.86
C VAL A 261 14.08 14.26 15.49
N ASN A 262 14.64 13.29 14.76
CA ASN A 262 14.68 11.89 15.17
C ASN A 262 15.90 11.11 14.60
N ASP A 263 16.95 11.82 14.18
CA ASP A 263 18.07 11.29 13.41
C ASP A 263 19.42 11.34 14.15
N SER A 264 19.42 11.64 15.46
CA SER A 264 20.64 11.66 16.26
C SER A 264 21.12 10.25 16.60
N ILE A 265 22.38 10.11 17.00
CA ILE A 265 22.88 8.82 17.53
C ILE A 265 22.17 8.42 18.82
N ALA A 266 21.77 9.39 19.66
CA ALA A 266 20.96 9.09 20.84
C ALA A 266 19.59 8.48 20.46
N ASP A 267 18.95 8.99 19.40
CA ASP A 267 17.73 8.37 18.85
C ASP A 267 17.98 6.94 18.36
N ALA A 268 19.15 6.67 17.76
CA ALA A 268 19.53 5.32 17.34
C ALA A 268 19.74 4.37 18.52
N GLU A 269 20.39 4.83 19.60
CA GLU A 269 20.61 4.08 20.84
C GLU A 269 19.28 3.73 21.52
N GLU A 270 18.37 4.70 21.63
CA GLU A 270 17.03 4.49 22.16
C GLU A 270 16.23 3.50 21.30
N LEU A 271 16.32 3.62 19.98
CA LEU A 271 15.67 2.69 19.05
C LEU A 271 16.20 1.26 19.24
N VAL A 272 17.52 1.09 19.30
CA VAL A 272 18.16 -0.22 19.54
C VAL A 272 17.66 -0.83 20.86
N GLN A 273 17.59 -0.02 21.92
CA GLN A 273 17.14 -0.48 23.22
C GLN A 273 15.66 -0.89 23.21
N TRP A 274 14.80 -0.12 22.54
CA TRP A 274 13.36 -0.44 22.41
C TRP A 274 13.11 -1.72 21.60
N LEU A 275 13.88 -1.93 20.53
CA LEU A 275 13.79 -3.10 19.65
C LEU A 275 14.39 -4.37 20.25
N LYS A 276 15.11 -4.29 21.37
CA LYS A 276 15.78 -5.42 21.99
C LYS A 276 14.80 -6.57 22.26
N GLY A 277 15.13 -7.76 21.75
CA GLY A 277 14.32 -8.97 21.91
C GLY A 277 13.13 -9.10 20.95
N LEU A 278 12.97 -8.17 20.00
CA LEU A 278 11.97 -8.28 18.93
C LEU A 278 12.61 -8.88 17.67
N GLU A 279 11.87 -9.70 16.94
CA GLU A 279 12.26 -10.14 15.60
C GLU A 279 11.77 -9.08 14.61
N VAL A 280 12.68 -8.22 14.17
CA VAL A 280 12.35 -7.07 13.33
C VAL A 280 13.40 -6.86 12.25
N HIS A 281 13.00 -6.13 11.21
CA HIS A 281 13.90 -5.57 10.22
C HIS A 281 13.70 -4.06 10.15
N VAL A 282 14.75 -3.27 10.41
CA VAL A 282 14.68 -1.81 10.34
C VAL A 282 14.89 -1.34 8.91
N ASN A 283 13.93 -0.59 8.41
CA ASN A 283 13.95 0.05 7.11
C ASN A 283 14.05 1.57 7.31
N LEU A 284 15.27 2.11 7.15
CA LEU A 284 15.55 3.54 7.25
C LEU A 284 15.21 4.21 5.92
N ILE A 285 14.38 5.25 5.98
CA ILE A 285 13.81 5.89 4.80
C ILE A 285 14.28 7.36 4.78
N PRO A 286 14.98 7.80 3.72
CA PRO A 286 15.20 9.23 3.49
C PRO A 286 13.86 9.94 3.32
N TYR A 287 13.67 11.05 4.03
CA TYR A 287 12.44 11.82 3.89
C TYR A 287 12.34 12.45 2.50
N ASN A 288 11.18 12.29 1.86
CA ASN A 288 10.86 12.97 0.62
C ASN A 288 10.07 14.23 0.99
N SER A 289 10.68 15.39 0.80
CA SER A 289 10.03 16.65 1.17
C SER A 289 8.68 16.83 0.47
N ILE A 290 7.74 17.42 1.21
CA ILE A 290 6.42 17.81 0.73
C ILE A 290 6.21 19.29 1.00
N GLU A 291 5.39 19.96 0.19
CA GLU A 291 5.13 21.39 0.31
C GLU A 291 4.38 21.73 1.61
N GLU A 292 3.55 20.81 2.11
CA GLU A 292 2.69 21.00 3.29
C GLU A 292 3.44 20.93 4.63
N SER A 293 4.71 20.51 4.61
CA SER A 293 5.56 20.39 5.80
C SER A 293 6.98 20.91 5.53
N PRO A 294 7.12 22.22 5.25
CA PRO A 294 8.40 22.82 4.88
C PRO A 294 9.40 22.89 6.05
N HIS A 295 8.94 22.69 7.28
CA HIS A 295 9.77 22.63 8.48
C HIS A 295 10.48 21.28 8.66
N LEU A 296 10.07 20.24 7.93
CA LEU A 296 10.72 18.93 7.96
C LEU A 296 11.75 18.84 6.85
N VAL A 297 12.94 18.34 7.19
CA VAL A 297 14.07 18.21 6.25
C VAL A 297 14.63 16.81 6.35
N SER A 298 15.02 16.21 5.22
CA SER A 298 15.71 14.92 5.23
C SER A 298 17.09 15.09 5.84
N SER A 299 17.49 14.14 6.70
CA SER A 299 18.87 14.03 7.15
C SER A 299 19.83 13.87 5.97
N ASP A 300 21.03 14.42 6.11
CA ASP A 300 22.09 14.27 5.11
C ASP A 300 22.54 12.80 4.98
N ARG A 301 23.36 12.51 3.97
CA ARG A 301 23.81 11.14 3.70
C ARG A 301 24.68 10.57 4.83
N ALA A 302 25.61 11.35 5.36
CA ALA A 302 26.54 10.89 6.39
C ALA A 302 25.79 10.56 7.70
N THR A 303 24.83 11.39 8.10
CA THR A 303 23.96 11.16 9.25
C THR A 303 23.14 9.87 9.07
N ARG A 304 22.53 9.66 7.89
CA ARG A 304 21.79 8.42 7.60
C ARG A 304 22.67 7.17 7.64
N GLU A 305 23.87 7.24 7.08
CA GLU A 305 24.83 6.13 7.09
C GLU A 305 25.33 5.83 8.51
N SER A 306 25.58 6.87 9.32
CA SER A 306 25.99 6.74 10.72
C SER A 306 24.89 6.10 11.58
N PHE A 307 23.65 6.57 11.47
CA PHE A 307 22.50 5.98 12.15
C PHE A 307 22.33 4.51 11.76
N ALA A 308 22.38 4.21 10.46
CA ALA A 308 22.29 2.84 9.96
C ALA A 308 23.43 1.94 10.48
N ALA A 309 24.65 2.45 10.54
CA ALA A 309 25.80 1.71 11.05
C ALA A 309 25.63 1.38 12.54
N HIS A 310 25.11 2.31 13.33
CA HIS A 310 24.85 2.12 14.75
C HIS A 310 23.82 1.00 14.99
N VAL A 311 22.66 1.06 14.31
CA VAL A 311 21.61 0.03 14.43
C VAL A 311 22.11 -1.34 13.96
N LYS A 312 22.91 -1.40 12.89
CA LYS A 312 23.55 -2.64 12.41
C LYS A 312 24.56 -3.21 13.40
N ALA A 313 25.36 -2.36 14.04
CA ALA A 313 26.35 -2.79 15.02
C ALA A 313 25.71 -3.45 16.25
N ALA A 314 24.46 -3.11 16.56
CA ALA A 314 23.65 -3.77 17.58
C ALA A 314 23.06 -5.13 17.14
N GLY A 315 23.34 -5.59 15.92
CA GLY A 315 22.88 -6.88 15.40
C GLY A 315 21.46 -6.85 14.80
N ILE A 316 20.85 -5.68 14.64
CA ILE A 316 19.50 -5.55 14.08
C ILE A 316 19.58 -5.47 12.55
N PRO A 317 18.89 -6.36 11.80
CA PRO A 317 18.82 -6.29 10.34
C PRO A 317 18.33 -4.91 9.89
N THR A 318 19.14 -4.20 9.11
CA THR A 318 18.86 -2.81 8.74
C THR A 318 19.11 -2.56 7.25
N THR A 319 18.15 -1.92 6.59
CA THR A 319 18.26 -1.44 5.20
C THR A 319 18.12 0.07 5.18
N LEU A 320 19.03 0.75 4.48
CA LEU A 320 18.86 2.15 4.10
C LEU A 320 18.24 2.17 2.71
N ARG A 321 17.01 2.67 2.59
CA ARG A 321 16.28 2.71 1.33
C ARG A 321 16.78 3.82 0.41
N TYR A 322 16.67 3.56 -0.88
CA TYR A 322 16.69 4.59 -1.92
C TYR A 322 15.24 4.91 -2.30
N SER A 323 14.90 6.20 -2.32
CA SER A 323 13.61 6.66 -2.80
C SER A 323 13.57 6.62 -4.33
N LEU A 324 12.42 6.22 -4.89
CA LEU A 324 12.16 6.26 -6.32
C LEU A 324 10.94 7.16 -6.59
N GLY A 325 10.90 7.79 -7.77
CA GLY A 325 9.80 8.61 -8.25
C GLY A 325 9.69 9.98 -7.56
N GLN A 326 10.80 10.54 -7.08
CA GLN A 326 10.79 11.87 -6.43
C GLN A 326 10.46 12.99 -7.42
N ASP A 327 10.98 12.90 -8.65
CA ASP A 327 10.75 13.84 -9.76
C ASP A 327 9.28 13.95 -10.17
N ILE A 328 8.50 12.88 -9.97
CA ILE A 328 7.09 12.80 -10.32
C ILE A 328 6.16 12.82 -9.10
N ALA A 329 6.65 13.20 -7.91
CA ALA A 329 5.89 13.19 -6.66
C ALA A 329 5.18 11.84 -6.41
N ALA A 330 5.92 10.74 -6.57
CA ALA A 330 5.47 9.36 -6.39
C ALA A 330 6.23 8.64 -5.25
N ALA A 331 7.20 9.31 -4.63
CA ALA A 331 7.93 8.72 -3.52
C ALA A 331 7.03 8.63 -2.27
N CYS A 332 7.41 7.80 -1.30
CA CYS A 332 6.65 7.60 -0.08
C CYS A 332 6.36 8.94 0.62
N GLY A 333 5.09 9.20 0.91
CA GLY A 333 4.61 10.44 1.55
C GLY A 333 4.20 11.56 0.60
N GLN A 334 4.49 11.49 -0.71
CA GLN A 334 4.23 12.59 -1.66
C GLN A 334 2.90 12.48 -2.42
N LEU A 335 2.12 11.43 -2.15
CA LEU A 335 0.84 11.21 -2.84
C LEU A 335 -0.21 12.22 -2.35
N VAL A 336 -0.64 13.13 -3.23
CA VAL A 336 -1.55 14.23 -2.88
C VAL A 336 -2.42 14.65 -4.05
N ARG A 337 -3.71 14.90 -3.82
CA ARG A 337 -4.61 15.45 -4.82
C ARG A 337 -5.46 16.58 -4.25
N HIS A 338 -4.96 17.81 -4.33
CA HIS A 338 -5.73 19.00 -3.95
C HIS A 338 -7.07 19.11 -4.71
N GLU A 339 -7.13 18.61 -5.94
CA GLU A 339 -8.34 18.53 -6.77
C GLU A 339 -9.48 17.73 -6.10
N ASN A 340 -9.16 16.72 -5.27
CA ASN A 340 -10.19 15.98 -4.55
C ASN A 340 -10.94 16.85 -3.56
N ARG A 341 -10.29 17.85 -2.96
CA ARG A 341 -10.95 18.78 -2.03
C ARG A 341 -12.00 19.61 -2.76
N GLN A 342 -11.70 20.05 -3.98
CA GLN A 342 -12.66 20.78 -4.82
C GLN A 342 -13.81 19.86 -5.28
N ARG A 343 -13.49 18.63 -5.71
CA ARG A 343 -14.49 17.64 -6.14
C ARG A 343 -15.40 17.14 -5.01
N ALA A 344 -14.90 17.06 -3.78
CA ALA A 344 -15.69 16.70 -2.61
C ALA A 344 -16.65 17.81 -2.16
N ILE A 345 -16.29 19.08 -2.43
CA ILE A 345 -17.13 20.25 -2.14
C ILE A 345 -18.21 20.43 -3.21
N ASP A 346 -17.97 19.99 -4.46
CA ASP A 346 -18.91 20.14 -5.58
C ASP A 346 -19.09 18.82 -6.37
N PRO A 347 -19.89 17.86 -5.86
CA PRO A 347 -20.01 16.51 -6.44
C PRO A 347 -20.80 16.43 -7.76
N LEU A 348 -21.27 17.55 -8.31
CA LEU A 348 -22.19 17.60 -9.47
C LEU A 348 -21.61 18.26 -10.74
N ARG A 349 -20.28 18.39 -10.85
CA ARG A 349 -19.61 18.86 -12.08
C ARG A 349 -18.99 17.76 -12.91
#